data_AF-A0A7C5VP45-F1
#
_entry.id   AF-A0A7C5VP45-F1
#
_cell.length_a   1.000
_cell.length_b   1.000
_cell.length_c   1.000
_cell.angle_alpha   90.00
_cell.angle_beta   90.00
_cell.angle_gamma   90.00
#
_symmetry.space_group_name_H-M   'P 1'
#
loop_
_entity.id
_entity.type
_entity.pdbx_description
1 polymer ?
#
loop_
_entity_poly.entity_id
_entity_poly.type
_entity_poly.pdbx_seq_one_letter_code
_entity_poly.pdbx_strand_id
1 'polypeptide(L)'
;MRRHNDLEQRALQIITSSGNKGMLQSELWRKLGASSREGSRIALKLESKGLIRREKELCNGRWTYRLYPKRLPASISSIEDSPCMLCPESQRCGPAGAVTPQNCSKLTEWLLREAEKEQS
;
A
#
# COMPACT_ATOMS: atom_id res chain seq x y z
N MET A 1 -0.47 -10.40 -25.88
CA MET A 1 0.30 -9.49 -24.99
C MET A 1 -0.22 -9.60 -23.55
N ARG A 2 0.28 -10.52 -22.69
CA ARG A 2 -0.24 -10.65 -21.30
C ARG A 2 0.75 -11.12 -20.20
N ARG A 3 1.98 -11.59 -20.49
CA ARG A 3 2.88 -12.12 -19.43
C ARG A 3 3.55 -11.06 -18.54
N HIS A 4 3.75 -9.84 -19.05
CA HIS A 4 4.63 -8.87 -18.41
C HIS A 4 3.96 -8.07 -17.27
N ASN A 5 2.63 -7.98 -17.29
CA ASN A 5 1.86 -7.34 -16.22
C ASN A 5 1.84 -8.22 -14.95
N ASP A 6 1.81 -9.54 -15.12
CA ASP A 6 1.74 -10.48 -13.99
C ASP A 6 2.99 -10.42 -13.11
N LEU A 7 4.18 -10.26 -13.70
CA LEU A 7 5.43 -10.15 -12.94
C LEU A 7 5.53 -8.82 -12.19
N GLU A 8 5.12 -7.70 -12.79
CA GLU A 8 5.08 -6.40 -12.11
C GLU A 8 4.08 -6.41 -10.95
N GLN A 9 2.89 -6.99 -11.15
CA GLN A 9 1.87 -7.12 -10.10
C GLN A 9 2.34 -8.01 -8.96
N ARG A 10 2.93 -9.17 -9.27
CA ARG A 10 3.52 -10.05 -8.25
C ARG A 10 4.66 -9.37 -7.50
N ALA A 11 5.50 -8.61 -8.21
CA ALA A 11 6.58 -7.86 -7.58
C ALA A 11 6.04 -6.82 -6.60
N LEU A 12 5.03 -6.05 -7.01
CA LEU A 12 4.36 -5.09 -6.14
C LEU A 12 3.77 -5.79 -4.91
N GLN A 13 3.07 -6.91 -5.09
CA GLN A 13 2.50 -7.66 -3.98
C GLN A 13 3.56 -8.10 -2.97
N ILE A 14 4.70 -8.65 -3.44
CA ILE A 14 5.80 -9.07 -2.58
C ILE A 14 6.38 -7.89 -1.79
N ILE A 15 6.57 -6.73 -2.44
CA ILE A 15 7.07 -5.51 -1.77
C ILE A 15 6.04 -5.02 -0.74
N THR A 16 4.76 -5.00 -1.10
CA THR A 16 3.69 -4.57 -0.19
C THR A 16 3.59 -5.48 1.04
N SER A 17 3.75 -6.80 0.88
CA SER A 17 3.78 -7.75 2.00
C SER A 17 4.99 -7.57 2.92
N SER A 18 6.05 -6.87 2.51
CA SER A 18 7.17 -6.54 3.39
C SER A 18 6.86 -5.42 4.39
N GLY A 19 5.75 -4.70 4.19
CA GLY A 19 5.28 -3.66 5.09
C GLY A 19 6.30 -2.52 5.27
N ASN A 20 6.29 -1.93 6.46
CA ASN A 20 7.18 -0.81 6.82
C ASN A 20 8.67 -1.19 6.91
N LYS A 21 9.00 -2.49 7.04
CA LYS A 21 10.40 -2.95 7.08
C LYS A 21 11.05 -2.89 5.69
N GLY A 22 10.24 -2.88 4.64
CA GLY A 22 10.71 -2.99 3.27
C GLY A 22 11.42 -4.31 2.99
N MET A 23 11.96 -4.44 1.78
CA MET A 23 12.76 -5.61 1.38
C MET A 23 13.97 -5.19 0.55
N LEU A 24 15.01 -6.00 0.54
CA LEU A 24 16.13 -5.74 -0.37
C LEU A 24 15.71 -6.02 -1.82
N GLN A 25 16.17 -5.20 -2.76
CA GLN A 25 15.95 -5.43 -4.20
C GLN A 25 16.47 -6.83 -4.58
N SER A 26 17.57 -7.27 -3.96
CA SER A 26 18.14 -8.60 -4.16
C SER A 26 17.31 -9.76 -3.65
N GLU A 27 16.43 -9.53 -2.68
CA GLU A 27 15.44 -10.49 -2.25
C GLU A 27 14.27 -10.53 -3.22
N LEU A 28 13.88 -9.39 -3.80
CA LEU A 28 12.75 -9.30 -4.73
C LEU A 28 12.93 -10.22 -5.93
N TRP A 29 14.02 -10.08 -6.68
CA TRP A 29 14.20 -10.89 -7.89
C TRP A 29 14.43 -12.37 -7.58
N ARG A 30 15.00 -12.68 -6.41
CA ARG A 30 15.11 -14.06 -5.91
C ARG A 30 13.74 -14.67 -5.65
N LYS A 31 12.84 -13.93 -4.98
CA LYS A 31 11.44 -14.36 -4.74
C LYS A 31 10.63 -14.44 -6.03
N LEU A 32 10.90 -13.60 -7.02
CA LEU A 32 10.24 -13.62 -8.33
C LEU A 32 10.74 -14.75 -9.24
N GLY A 33 11.89 -15.38 -8.93
CA GLY A 33 12.57 -16.28 -9.86
C GLY A 33 13.09 -15.55 -11.11
N ALA A 34 13.37 -14.26 -10.99
CA ALA A 34 13.78 -13.38 -12.09
C ALA A 34 15.29 -13.09 -12.05
N SER A 35 15.84 -12.67 -13.19
CA SER A 35 17.23 -12.19 -13.24
C SER A 35 17.39 -10.84 -12.51
N SER A 36 18.62 -10.52 -12.06
CA SER A 36 18.91 -9.22 -11.44
C SER A 36 18.59 -8.03 -12.34
N ARG A 37 18.79 -8.17 -13.66
CA ARG A 37 18.43 -7.16 -14.67
C ARG A 37 16.93 -6.97 -14.76
N GLU A 38 16.17 -8.06 -14.83
CA GLU A 38 14.71 -8.01 -14.91
C GLU A 38 14.09 -7.45 -13.62
N GLY A 39 14.53 -7.92 -12.47
CA GLY A 39 14.06 -7.42 -11.18
C GLY A 39 14.38 -5.94 -10.97
N SER A 40 15.57 -5.49 -11.37
CA SER A 40 15.93 -4.07 -11.30
C SER A 40 15.05 -3.22 -12.22
N ARG A 41 14.76 -3.69 -13.43
CA ARG A 41 13.84 -3.01 -14.35
C ARG A 41 12.42 -2.93 -13.79
N ILE A 42 11.93 -3.98 -13.15
CA ILE A 42 10.62 -3.98 -12.48
C ILE A 42 10.61 -2.97 -11.33
N ALA A 43 11.64 -2.98 -10.47
CA ALA A 43 11.73 -2.04 -9.35
C ALA A 43 11.75 -0.57 -9.82
N LEU A 44 12.54 -0.24 -10.84
CA LEU A 44 12.57 1.09 -11.46
C LEU A 44 11.20 1.49 -12.02
N LYS A 45 10.50 0.55 -12.68
CA LYS A 45 9.18 0.82 -13.23
C LYS A 45 8.13 1.06 -12.15
N LEU A 46 8.14 0.28 -11.06
CA LEU A 46 7.25 0.49 -9.91
C LEU A 46 7.53 1.83 -9.21
N GLU A 47 8.81 2.22 -9.11
CA GLU A 47 9.21 3.52 -8.58
C GLU A 47 8.73 4.68 -9.47
N SER A 48 8.90 4.57 -10.80
CA SER A 48 8.42 5.58 -11.75
C SER A 48 6.91 5.75 -11.74
N LYS A 49 6.16 4.69 -11.43
CA LYS A 49 4.70 4.72 -11.24
C LYS A 49 4.29 5.28 -9.87
N GLY A 50 5.25 5.60 -9.00
CA GLY A 50 4.98 6.10 -7.65
C GLY A 50 4.36 5.06 -6.71
N LEU A 51 4.54 3.76 -6.97
CA LEU A 51 3.97 2.69 -6.14
C LEU A 51 4.92 2.25 -5.01
N ILE A 52 6.22 2.47 -5.19
CA ILE A 52 7.26 2.16 -4.21
C ILE A 52 8.23 3.34 -4.06
N ARG A 53 9.00 3.35 -2.98
CA ARG A 53 10.22 4.16 -2.81
C ARG A 53 11.44 3.25 -2.69
N ARG A 54 12.60 3.72 -3.13
CA ARG A 54 13.87 2.99 -3.08
C ARG A 54 14.89 3.79 -2.29
N GLU A 55 15.58 3.14 -1.36
CA GLU A 55 16.62 3.75 -0.54
C GLU A 55 17.90 2.96 -0.66
N LYS A 56 19.04 3.64 -0.81
CA LYS A 56 20.34 2.97 -0.90
C LYS A 56 20.68 2.36 0.46
N GLU A 57 21.07 1.10 0.45
CA GLU A 57 21.49 0.37 1.64
C GLU A 57 22.75 -0.45 1.35
N LEU A 58 23.69 -0.45 2.28
CA LEU A 58 24.89 -1.28 2.21
C LEU A 58 24.59 -2.66 2.81
N CYS A 59 24.60 -3.70 1.98
CA CYS A 59 24.37 -5.08 2.41
C CYS A 59 25.57 -5.95 2.03
N ASN A 60 26.21 -6.58 3.02
CA ASN A 60 27.37 -7.48 2.81
C ASN A 60 28.48 -6.85 1.96
N GLY A 61 28.81 -5.58 2.22
CA GLY A 61 29.84 -4.83 1.49
C GLY A 61 29.47 -4.44 0.05
N ARG A 62 28.23 -4.66 -0.38
CA ARG A 62 27.73 -4.25 -1.70
C ARG A 62 26.55 -3.29 -1.54
N TRP A 63 26.59 -2.19 -2.29
CA TRP A 63 25.47 -1.27 -2.37
C TRP A 63 24.29 -1.93 -3.10
N THR A 64 23.12 -1.83 -2.48
CA THR A 64 21.84 -2.27 -3.04
C THR A 64 20.77 -1.24 -2.69
N TYR A 65 19.53 -1.52 -3.05
CA TYR A 65 18.39 -0.73 -2.63
C TYR A 65 17.47 -1.54 -1.73
N ARG A 66 16.94 -0.90 -0.71
CA ARG A 66 15.76 -1.35 0.02
C ARG A 66 14.53 -0.73 -0.62
N LEU A 67 13.51 -1.55 -0.85
CA LEU A 67 12.25 -1.20 -1.49
C LEU A 67 11.19 -1.10 -0.40
N TYR A 68 10.45 -0.01 -0.38
CA TYR A 68 9.31 0.16 0.50
C TYR A 68 8.06 0.46 -0.32
N PRO A 69 6.90 -0.13 0.02
CA PRO A 69 5.64 0.26 -0.59
C PRO A 69 5.32 1.71 -0.21
N LYS A 70 4.76 2.48 -1.16
CA LYS A 70 4.25 3.83 -0.87
C LYS A 70 2.85 3.82 -0.26
N ARG A 71 2.10 2.75 -0.47
CA ARG A 71 0.78 2.52 0.13
C ARG A 71 0.71 1.11 0.68
N LEU A 72 0.26 0.99 1.91
CA LEU A 72 -0.05 -0.31 2.51
C LEU A 72 -1.52 -0.64 2.27
N PRO A 73 -1.88 -1.93 2.19
CA PRO A 73 -3.27 -2.34 2.18
C PRO A 73 -3.89 -1.93 3.51
N ALA A 74 -5.12 -1.41 3.48
CA ALA A 74 -5.88 -1.17 4.69
C ALA A 74 -6.08 -2.52 5.43
N SER A 75 -5.82 -2.54 6.72
CA SER A 75 -6.21 -3.63 7.61
C SER A 75 -7.54 -3.31 8.30
N ILE A 76 -8.20 -4.32 8.86
CA ILE A 76 -9.39 -4.10 9.71
C ILE A 76 -9.04 -3.17 10.88
N SER A 77 -7.85 -3.33 11.48
CA SER A 77 -7.37 -2.44 12.53
C SER A 77 -7.19 -0.99 12.09
N SER A 78 -7.00 -0.73 10.79
CA SER A 78 -6.90 0.65 10.27
C SER A 78 -8.24 1.40 10.30
N ILE A 79 -9.36 0.69 10.48
CA ILE A 79 -10.72 1.26 10.51
C ILE A 79 -11.49 0.89 11.78
N GLU A 80 -10.82 0.32 12.79
CA GLU A 80 -11.46 -0.17 14.02
C GLU A 80 -12.19 0.96 14.78
N ASP A 81 -11.58 2.13 14.83
CA ASP A 81 -12.17 3.33 15.45
C ASP A 81 -13.21 4.03 14.56
N SER A 82 -13.50 3.49 13.37
CA SER A 82 -14.45 4.12 12.47
C SER A 82 -15.87 4.02 13.03
N PRO A 83 -16.61 5.14 13.11
CA PRO A 83 -17.98 5.14 13.61
C PRO A 83 -18.92 4.29 12.74
N CYS A 84 -18.50 3.96 11.51
CA CYS A 84 -19.25 3.12 10.58
C CYS A 84 -19.26 1.64 10.96
N MET A 85 -18.23 1.11 11.64
CA MET A 85 -18.08 -0.33 11.91
C MET A 85 -19.22 -0.90 12.77
N LEU A 86 -19.72 -0.10 13.71
CA LEU A 86 -20.83 -0.46 14.61
C LEU A 86 -21.95 0.58 14.54
N CYS A 87 -22.12 1.23 13.38
CA CYS A 87 -23.08 2.32 13.24
C CYS A 87 -24.52 1.81 13.42
N PRO A 88 -25.30 2.37 14.38
CA PRO A 88 -26.68 1.96 14.60
C PRO A 88 -27.59 2.34 13.42
N GLU A 89 -27.19 3.34 12.64
CA GLU A 89 -27.93 3.83 11.48
C GLU A 89 -27.45 3.21 10.15
N SER A 90 -26.57 2.20 10.21
CA SER A 90 -26.03 1.51 9.02
C SER A 90 -27.13 1.02 8.06
N GLN A 91 -28.27 0.56 8.58
CA GLN A 91 -29.41 0.11 7.78
C GLN A 91 -30.11 1.23 7.00
N ARG A 92 -29.95 2.48 7.43
CA ARG A 92 -30.54 3.67 6.81
C ARG A 92 -29.50 4.51 6.05
N CYS A 93 -28.23 4.11 6.14
CA CYS A 93 -27.11 4.76 5.47
C CYS A 93 -26.93 4.15 4.08
N GLY A 94 -27.29 4.88 3.03
CA GLY A 94 -27.19 4.36 1.67
C GLY A 94 -27.58 5.39 0.61
N PRO A 95 -27.43 5.07 -0.70
CA PRO A 95 -27.65 6.04 -1.78
C PRO A 95 -29.05 6.67 -1.81
N ALA A 96 -30.06 5.94 -1.34
CA ALA A 96 -31.45 6.40 -1.23
C ALA A 96 -31.90 6.62 0.24
N GLY A 97 -30.95 6.55 1.18
CA GLY A 97 -31.21 6.74 2.61
C GLY A 97 -31.29 8.22 2.99
N ALA A 98 -31.91 8.51 4.13
CA ALA A 98 -31.91 9.87 4.70
C ALA A 98 -30.48 10.32 5.07
N VAL A 99 -29.63 9.36 5.43
CA VAL A 99 -28.21 9.55 5.68
C VAL A 99 -27.43 8.82 4.60
N THR A 100 -26.36 9.43 4.12
CA THR A 100 -25.41 8.89 3.15
C THR A 100 -24.00 9.10 3.67
N PRO A 101 -23.00 8.36 3.17
CA PRO A 101 -21.61 8.63 3.53
C PRO A 101 -21.16 10.08 3.21
N GLN A 102 -21.81 10.74 2.25
CA GLN A 102 -21.48 12.10 1.82
C GLN A 102 -22.02 13.19 2.76
N ASN A 103 -23.07 12.89 3.54
CA ASN A 103 -23.69 13.86 4.46
C ASN A 103 -23.61 13.43 5.94
N CYS A 104 -22.87 12.35 6.24
CA CYS A 104 -22.73 11.84 7.59
C CYS A 104 -21.67 12.64 8.38
N SER A 105 -22.13 13.40 9.38
CA SER A 105 -21.25 14.20 10.25
C SER A 105 -20.25 13.34 11.02
N LYS A 106 -20.69 12.21 11.59
CA LYS A 106 -19.82 11.28 12.34
C LYS A 106 -18.66 10.76 11.49
N LEU A 107 -18.94 10.37 10.24
CA LEU A 107 -17.91 9.92 9.31
C LEU A 107 -16.96 11.06 8.93
N THR A 108 -17.50 12.25 8.68
CA THR A 108 -16.71 13.44 8.33
C THR A 108 -15.73 13.80 9.46
N GLU A 109 -16.21 13.87 10.70
CA GLU A 109 -15.40 14.19 11.87
C GLU A 109 -14.29 13.15 12.08
N TRP A 110 -14.62 11.85 11.94
CA TRP A 110 -13.61 10.79 12.01
C TRP A 110 -12.55 10.93 10.91
N LEU A 111 -12.95 11.18 9.65
CA LEU A 111 -12.02 11.36 8.54
C LEU A 111 -11.08 12.55 8.75
N LEU A 112 -11.59 13.67 9.27
CA LEU A 112 -10.77 14.85 9.60
C LEU A 112 -9.72 14.51 10.67
N ARG A 113 -10.13 13.82 11.73
CA ARG A 113 -9.22 13.38 12.79
C ARG A 113 -8.14 12.42 12.28
N GLU A 114 -8.48 11.49 11.39
CA GLU A 114 -7.47 10.59 10.81
C GLU A 114 -6.51 11.34 9.86
N ALA A 115 -7.00 12.32 9.10
CA ALA A 115 -6.15 13.15 8.22
C ALA A 115 -5.17 14.04 9.00
N GLU A 116 -5.51 14.45 10.22
CA GLU A 116 -4.58 15.14 11.14
C GLU A 116 -3.47 14.23 11.63
N LYS A 117 -3.79 12.95 11.95
CA LYS A 117 -2.80 11.96 12.39
C LYS A 117 -1.76 11.62 11.32
N GLU A 118 -2.16 11.56 10.04
CA GLU A 118 -1.22 11.24 8.95
C GLU A 118 -0.17 12.35 8.69
N GLN A 119 -0.38 13.56 9.22
CA GLN A 119 0.51 14.71 9.04
C GLN A 119 1.48 14.94 10.21
N SER A 120 1.30 14.25 11.33
CA SER A 120 2.21 14.28 12.50
C SER A 120 3.19 13.12 12.50
#